data_AF-A0A940ARM3-F1
#
_entry.id   AF-A0A940ARM3-F1
#
_cell.length_a   1.000
_cell.length_b   1.000
_cell.length_c   1.000
_cell.angle_alpha   90.00
_cell.angle_beta   90.00
_cell.angle_gamma   90.00
#
_symmetry.space_group_name_H-M   'P 1'
#
loop_
_entity.id
_entity.type
_entity.pdbx_description
1 polymer ?
#
loop_
_entity_poly.entity_id
_entity_poly.type
_entity_poly.pdbx_seq_one_letter_code
_entity_poly.pdbx_strand_id
1 'polypeptide(L)'
;EEPEKNWKFSGGDYEERAYWDAYHEAFESAINATSTKHCPWYVVPADHKWYMRYVVSEIILATLKEMDPQFPEVTKERLETFAGYKEDLLKELGGDAKKSKDAKDPEKASKKTKADKGEKKALKKSKAGKDSKASPKSAKHS
;
A
#
# COMPACT_ATOMS: atom_id res chain seq x y z
N GLU A 1 -9.15 -0.71 35.64
CA GLU A 1 -8.12 0.34 35.81
C GLU A 1 -6.78 -0.21 35.33
N GLU A 2 -5.94 0.61 34.71
CA GLU A 2 -4.62 0.24 34.15
C GLU A 2 -3.54 1.16 34.76
N PRO A 3 -3.07 0.89 35.99
CA PRO A 3 -2.19 1.80 36.76
C PRO A 3 -0.89 2.16 36.05
N GLU A 4 -0.37 1.27 35.20
CA GLU A 4 0.86 1.45 34.45
C GLU A 4 0.79 2.55 33.37
N LYS A 5 -0.42 3.05 33.06
CA LYS A 5 -0.63 4.13 32.08
C LYS A 5 -0.98 5.47 32.71
N ASN A 6 -1.18 5.53 34.03
CA ASN A 6 -1.60 6.74 34.73
C ASN A 6 -0.63 7.92 34.52
N TRP A 7 0.67 7.65 34.37
CA TRP A 7 1.67 8.69 34.14
C TRP A 7 1.48 9.45 32.81
N LYS A 8 0.72 8.89 31.86
CA LYS A 8 0.42 9.54 30.57
C LYS A 8 -0.83 10.41 30.61
N PHE A 9 -1.64 10.29 31.66
CA PHE A 9 -2.89 11.04 31.77
C PHE A 9 -2.60 12.47 32.19
N SER A 10 -3.14 13.44 31.45
CA SER A 10 -3.11 14.86 31.80
C SER A 10 -4.51 15.36 32.11
N GLY A 11 -4.66 16.19 33.14
CA GLY A 11 -5.91 16.90 33.40
C GLY A 11 -6.33 17.82 32.25
N GLY A 12 -5.36 18.34 31.49
CA GLY A 12 -5.62 19.16 30.31
C GLY A 12 -6.39 18.42 29.22
N ASP A 13 -6.16 17.11 29.03
CA ASP A 13 -6.88 16.32 28.01
C ASP A 13 -8.40 16.28 28.28
N TYR A 14 -8.81 16.44 29.54
CA TYR A 14 -10.22 16.53 29.92
C TYR A 14 -10.80 17.91 29.61
N GLU A 15 -10.07 18.99 29.89
CA GLU A 15 -10.51 20.36 29.60
C GLU A 15 -10.65 20.57 28.10
N GLU A 16 -9.72 20.06 27.31
CA GLU A 16 -9.75 20.17 25.84
C GLU A 16 -10.98 19.51 25.21
N ARG A 17 -11.55 18.50 25.88
CA ARG A 17 -12.76 17.81 25.40
C ARG A 17 -13.97 18.75 25.32
N ALA A 18 -14.01 19.82 26.10
CA ALA A 18 -15.08 20.82 26.01
C ALA A 18 -15.07 21.59 24.68
N TYR A 19 -13.93 21.63 23.98
CA TYR A 19 -13.75 22.32 22.69
C TYR A 19 -13.89 21.40 21.49
N TRP A 20 -14.52 20.23 21.64
CA TRP A 20 -14.65 19.22 20.57
C TRP A 20 -15.16 19.79 19.24
N ASP A 21 -16.22 20.59 19.28
CA ASP A 21 -16.82 21.19 18.08
C ASP A 21 -15.87 22.20 17.42
N ALA A 22 -15.16 23.01 18.22
CA ALA A 22 -14.17 23.97 17.71
C ALA A 22 -12.98 23.27 17.05
N TYR A 23 -12.50 22.16 17.61
CA TYR A 23 -11.48 21.32 16.98
C TYR A 23 -11.97 20.75 15.65
N HIS A 24 -13.21 20.26 15.59
CA HIS A 24 -13.80 19.72 14.36
C HIS A 24 -13.84 20.77 13.24
N GLU A 25 -14.32 21.98 13.54
CA GLU A 25 -14.35 23.09 12.58
C GLU A 25 -12.94 23.46 12.10
N ALA A 26 -11.97 23.52 13.02
CA ALA A 26 -10.58 23.83 12.68
C ALA A 26 -9.95 22.76 11.78
N PHE A 27 -10.16 21.47 12.08
CA PHE A 27 -9.66 20.36 11.26
C PHE A 27 -10.32 20.33 9.88
N GLU A 28 -11.64 20.53 9.80
CA GLU A 28 -12.36 20.61 8.52
C GLU A 28 -11.82 21.74 7.66
N SER A 29 -11.66 22.94 8.23
CA SER A 29 -11.09 24.10 7.54
C SER A 29 -9.68 23.82 7.03
N ALA A 30 -8.80 23.28 7.88
CA ALA A 30 -7.42 22.97 7.52
C ALA A 30 -7.33 21.92 6.39
N ILE A 31 -8.12 20.84 6.49
CA ILE A 31 -8.14 19.78 5.47
C ILE A 31 -8.67 20.32 4.14
N ASN A 32 -9.78 21.05 4.16
CA ASN A 32 -10.38 21.62 2.94
C ASN A 32 -9.44 22.64 2.27
N ALA A 33 -8.70 23.42 3.05
CA ALA A 33 -7.78 24.42 2.52
C ALA A 33 -6.46 23.84 1.98
N THR A 34 -6.01 22.68 2.49
CA THR A 34 -4.65 22.17 2.22
C THR A 34 -4.60 20.81 1.51
N SER A 35 -5.73 20.10 1.40
CA SER A 35 -5.81 18.85 0.63
C SER A 35 -5.77 19.15 -0.86
N THR A 36 -4.68 18.75 -1.51
CA THR A 36 -4.50 18.93 -2.96
C THR A 36 -4.32 17.58 -3.65
N LYS A 37 -4.42 17.55 -4.97
CA LYS A 37 -4.25 16.31 -5.75
C LYS A 37 -2.88 15.64 -5.54
N HIS A 38 -1.83 16.43 -5.32
CA HIS A 38 -0.46 15.92 -5.14
C HIS A 38 -0.08 15.73 -3.66
N CYS A 39 -0.78 16.42 -2.74
CA CYS A 39 -0.64 16.26 -1.30
C CYS A 39 -2.02 16.04 -0.66
N PRO A 40 -2.63 14.85 -0.82
CA PRO A 40 -3.96 14.58 -0.31
C PRO A 40 -3.95 14.32 1.20
N TRP A 41 -4.97 14.82 1.89
CA TRP A 41 -5.32 14.38 3.24
C TRP A 41 -6.27 13.17 3.18
N TYR A 42 -6.13 12.23 4.11
CA TYR A 42 -7.01 11.07 4.27
C TYR A 42 -7.64 11.08 5.67
N VAL A 43 -8.97 11.02 5.74
CA VAL A 43 -9.72 10.87 7.00
C VAL A 43 -9.94 9.38 7.24
N VAL A 44 -9.30 8.83 8.29
CA VAL A 44 -9.32 7.38 8.59
C VAL A 44 -10.07 7.11 9.89
N PRO A 45 -11.06 6.20 9.92
CA PRO A 45 -11.72 5.80 11.15
C PRO A 45 -10.73 5.18 12.16
N ALA A 46 -10.69 5.74 13.37
CA ALA A 46 -9.66 5.42 14.37
C ALA A 46 -10.16 4.62 15.59
N ASP A 47 -11.47 4.38 15.71
CA ASP A 47 -12.08 3.67 16.86
C ASP A 47 -11.51 2.26 17.05
N HIS A 48 -11.16 1.59 15.95
CA HIS A 48 -10.51 0.29 15.96
C HIS A 48 -9.06 0.39 15.49
N LYS A 49 -8.12 0.31 16.44
CA LYS A 49 -6.67 0.46 16.19
C LYS A 49 -6.13 -0.46 15.09
N TRP A 50 -6.62 -1.69 14.99
CA TRP A 50 -6.18 -2.63 13.96
C TRP A 50 -6.63 -2.19 12.56
N TYR A 51 -7.86 -1.67 12.44
CA TYR A 51 -8.43 -1.25 11.16
C TYR A 51 -7.78 0.04 10.67
N MET A 52 -7.59 1.01 11.58
CA MET A 52 -6.83 2.23 11.29
C MET A 52 -5.44 1.89 10.75
N ARG A 53 -4.71 0.98 11.40
CA ARG A 53 -3.38 0.54 10.94
C ARG A 53 -3.43 -0.10 9.55
N TYR A 54 -4.42 -0.97 9.32
CA TYR A 54 -4.62 -1.59 8.02
C TYR A 54 -4.85 -0.57 6.91
N VAL A 55 -5.78 0.38 7.09
CA VAL A 55 -6.08 1.41 6.09
C VAL A 55 -4.86 2.30 5.82
N VAL A 56 -4.14 2.72 6.85
CA VAL A 56 -2.91 3.52 6.68
C VAL A 56 -1.84 2.74 5.91
N SER A 57 -1.66 1.44 6.21
CA SER A 57 -0.72 0.59 5.47
C SER A 57 -1.08 0.45 3.99
N GLU A 58 -2.36 0.30 3.66
CA GLU A 58 -2.82 0.22 2.27
C GLU A 58 -2.57 1.53 1.50
N ILE A 59 -2.83 2.68 2.12
CA ILE A 59 -2.57 4.00 1.51
C ILE A 59 -1.08 4.15 1.19
N ILE A 60 -0.20 3.86 2.16
CA ILE A 60 1.25 3.96 1.97
C ILE A 60 1.72 2.98 0.89
N LEU A 61 1.22 1.75 0.90
CA LEU A 61 1.56 0.73 -0.09
C LEU A 61 1.15 1.15 -1.50
N ALA A 62 -0.05 1.72 -1.67
CA ALA A 62 -0.52 2.22 -2.95
C ALA A 62 0.38 3.34 -3.47
N THR A 63 0.71 4.32 -2.62
CA THR A 63 1.60 5.43 -2.98
C THR A 63 3.00 4.94 -3.37
N LEU A 64 3.59 4.02 -2.61
CA LEU A 64 4.91 3.46 -2.93
C LEU A 64 4.91 2.64 -4.22
N LYS A 65 3.83 1.92 -4.51
CA LYS A 65 3.66 1.19 -5.78
C LYS A 65 3.54 2.14 -6.97
N GLU A 66 2.83 3.25 -6.81
CA GLU A 66 2.71 4.27 -7.87
C GLU A 66 4.04 4.96 -8.15
N MET A 67 4.85 5.22 -7.12
CA MET A 67 6.19 5.79 -7.26
C MET A 67 7.18 4.86 -7.98
N ASP A 68 6.92 3.55 -7.98
CA ASP A 68 7.75 2.49 -8.60
C ASP A 68 9.27 2.62 -8.32
N PRO A 69 9.69 2.71 -7.05
CA PRO A 69 11.11 2.85 -6.73
C PRO A 69 11.88 1.59 -7.12
N GLN A 70 12.91 1.76 -7.95
CA GLN A 70 13.81 0.67 -8.35
C GLN A 70 15.01 0.58 -7.41
N PHE A 71 15.51 -0.64 -7.21
CA PHE A 71 16.82 -0.81 -6.60
C PHE A 71 17.90 -0.22 -7.52
N PRO A 72 18.93 0.45 -6.97
CA PRO A 72 20.02 0.96 -7.78
C PRO A 72 20.77 -0.20 -8.44
N GLU A 73 21.11 -0.04 -9.71
CA GLU A 73 21.98 -0.99 -10.40
C GLU A 73 23.40 -0.90 -9.83
N VAL A 74 24.01 -2.06 -9.60
CA VAL A 74 25.40 -2.15 -9.16
C VAL A 74 26.27 -2.27 -10.42
N THR A 75 27.25 -1.37 -10.58
CA THR A 75 28.17 -1.44 -11.71
C THR A 75 29.06 -2.67 -11.63
N LYS A 76 29.59 -3.11 -12.77
CA LYS A 76 30.47 -4.30 -12.83
C LYS A 76 31.72 -4.13 -11.98
N GLU A 77 32.32 -2.94 -11.99
CA GLU A 77 33.52 -2.64 -11.18
C GLU A 77 33.22 -2.78 -9.68
N ARG A 78 32.01 -2.37 -9.26
CA ARG A 78 31.58 -2.45 -7.87
C ARG A 78 31.31 -3.89 -7.44
N LEU A 79 30.79 -4.74 -8.33
CA LEU A 79 30.64 -6.18 -8.08
C LEU A 79 31.99 -6.89 -7.93
N GLU A 80 32.96 -6.55 -8.77
CA GLU A 80 34.34 -7.07 -8.68
C GLU A 80 34.99 -6.68 -7.36
N THR A 81 34.81 -5.42 -6.94
CA THR A 81 35.28 -4.92 -5.65
C THR A 81 34.66 -5.70 -4.48
N PHE A 82 33.35 -5.98 -4.52
CA PHE A 82 32.68 -6.78 -3.49
C PHE A 82 33.17 -8.23 -3.44
N ALA A 83 33.53 -8.81 -4.58
CA ALA A 83 34.12 -10.15 -4.63
C ALA A 83 35.47 -10.18 -3.91
N GLY A 84 36.33 -9.17 -4.14
CA GLY A 84 37.59 -9.01 -3.42
C GLY A 84 37.39 -8.88 -1.90
N TYR A 85 36.48 -8.01 -1.46
CA TYR A 85 36.17 -7.86 -0.03
C TYR A 85 35.67 -9.15 0.61
N LYS A 86 34.85 -9.92 -0.11
CA LYS A 86 34.36 -11.21 0.36
C LYS A 86 35.50 -12.21 0.56
N GLU A 87 36.45 -12.26 -0.36
CA GLU A 87 37.61 -13.15 -0.24
C GLU A 87 38.50 -12.78 0.95
N ASP A 88 38.75 -11.49 1.16
CA ASP A 88 39.60 -11.03 2.27
C ASP A 88 38.95 -11.28 3.64
N LEU A 89 37.65 -11.00 3.77
CA LEU A 89 36.90 -11.32 4.98
C LEU A 89 36.86 -12.83 5.30
N LEU A 90 36.79 -13.68 4.26
CA LEU A 90 36.82 -15.13 4.44
C LEU A 90 38.20 -15.63 4.92
N LYS A 91 39.29 -15.00 4.47
CA LYS A 91 40.66 -15.29 4.96
C LYS A 91 40.82 -14.88 6.43
N GLU A 92 40.30 -13.70 6.80
CA GLU A 92 40.36 -13.19 8.19
C GLU A 92 39.55 -14.06 9.17
N LEU A 93 38.39 -14.56 8.76
CA LEU A 93 37.54 -15.44 9.58
C LEU A 93 38.08 -16.88 9.71
N GLY A 94 39.29 -17.16 9.22
CA GLY A 94 39.93 -18.48 9.31
C GLY A 94 39.27 -19.56 8.44
N GLY A 95 38.57 -19.15 7.39
CA GLY A 95 37.83 -20.07 6.52
C GLY A 95 38.71 -20.72 5.46
N ASP A 96 39.19 -21.94 5.73
CA ASP A 96 39.52 -22.91 4.68
C ASP A 96 38.25 -23.29 3.92
N ALA A 97 37.88 -22.51 2.90
CA ALA A 97 36.75 -22.81 2.04
C ALA A 97 37.11 -23.96 1.07
N LYS A 98 36.85 -25.20 1.52
CA LYS A 98 36.55 -26.32 0.63
C LYS A 98 35.57 -25.82 -0.44
N LYS A 99 35.98 -25.87 -1.71
CA LYS A 99 35.07 -25.65 -2.86
C LYS A 99 33.87 -26.59 -2.74
N SER A 100 32.73 -26.12 -2.23
CA SER A 100 31.44 -26.70 -2.60
C SER A 100 31.10 -26.15 -3.99
N LYS A 101 31.31 -27.00 -4.99
CA LYS A 101 30.65 -26.88 -6.28
C LYS A 101 29.15 -26.90 -6.02
N ASP A 102 28.49 -25.74 -5.96
CA ASP A 102 27.05 -25.56 -6.21
C ASP A 102 26.70 -24.05 -6.13
N ALA A 103 27.35 -23.23 -6.95
CA ALA A 103 26.85 -21.89 -7.27
C ALA A 103 26.31 -21.95 -8.70
N LYS A 104 25.04 -22.31 -8.79
CA LYS A 104 24.26 -22.27 -10.01
C LYS A 104 24.18 -20.82 -10.47
N ASP A 105 24.81 -20.57 -11.61
CA ASP A 105 24.81 -19.35 -12.41
C ASP A 105 23.46 -18.59 -12.33
N PRO A 106 23.40 -17.33 -11.85
CA PRO A 106 22.17 -16.56 -11.76
C PRO A 106 21.64 -16.11 -13.13
N GLU A 107 22.36 -16.33 -14.24
CA GLU A 107 21.92 -15.94 -15.60
C GLU A 107 20.93 -16.93 -16.27
N LYS A 108 20.19 -17.75 -15.49
CA LYS A 108 19.16 -18.66 -16.02
C LYS A 108 17.79 -18.63 -15.33
N ALA A 109 17.48 -17.56 -14.59
CA ALA A 109 16.14 -17.34 -14.06
C ALA A 109 15.20 -16.55 -15.02
N SER A 110 15.67 -16.16 -16.21
CA SER A 110 14.91 -15.37 -17.20
C SER A 110 14.50 -16.16 -18.44
N LYS A 111 14.05 -17.42 -18.34
CA LYS A 111 13.41 -18.11 -19.48
C LYS A 111 12.55 -19.33 -19.06
N LYS A 112 11.36 -19.07 -18.51
CA LYS A 112 10.14 -19.91 -18.67
C LYS A 112 8.91 -19.18 -18.14
N THR A 113 8.20 -18.49 -19.04
CA THR A 113 6.74 -18.52 -19.23
C THR A 113 6.38 -17.56 -20.37
N LYS A 114 6.48 -18.09 -21.61
CA LYS A 114 5.64 -17.64 -22.73
C LYS A 114 4.79 -18.85 -23.13
N ALA A 115 3.56 -18.86 -22.64
CA ALA A 115 2.35 -19.60 -23.04
C ALA A 115 1.41 -19.42 -21.82
N ASP A 116 0.52 -18.45 -21.82
CA ASP A 116 -0.71 -18.56 -22.58
C ASP A 116 -1.10 -17.25 -23.28
N LYS A 117 -1.42 -17.36 -24.57
CA LYS A 117 -1.90 -16.28 -25.42
C LYS A 117 -3.25 -16.75 -25.95
N GLY A 118 -4.33 -16.27 -25.36
CA GLY A 118 -5.59 -16.16 -26.07
C GLY A 118 -6.83 -16.31 -25.20
N GLU A 119 -7.40 -15.18 -24.79
CA GLU A 119 -8.76 -14.85 -25.24
C GLU A 119 -9.08 -13.37 -24.97
N LYS A 120 -9.16 -12.60 -26.06
CA LYS A 120 -9.99 -11.40 -26.14
C LYS A 120 -10.89 -11.55 -27.36
N LYS A 121 -12.17 -11.88 -27.16
CA LYS A 121 -13.34 -11.21 -27.76
C LYS A 121 -14.58 -12.10 -27.73
N ALA A 122 -15.62 -11.55 -27.09
CA ALA A 122 -16.94 -11.26 -27.68
C ALA A 122 -18.12 -11.81 -26.86
N LEU A 123 -18.85 -10.91 -26.18
CA LEU A 123 -20.28 -10.79 -26.45
C LEU A 123 -20.80 -9.41 -26.05
N LYS A 124 -20.84 -8.49 -27.01
CA LYS A 124 -21.75 -7.34 -26.99
C LYS A 124 -22.50 -7.35 -28.31
N LYS A 125 -23.75 -7.85 -28.26
CA LYS A 125 -24.94 -7.51 -29.07
C LYS A 125 -25.83 -8.74 -29.27
N SER A 126 -26.93 -8.79 -28.53
CA SER A 126 -28.23 -8.93 -29.16
C SER A 126 -29.04 -7.68 -28.79
N LYS A 127 -29.46 -6.95 -29.81
CA LYS A 127 -30.44 -5.87 -29.74
C LYS A 127 -31.48 -6.17 -30.82
N ALA A 128 -32.73 -5.85 -30.52
CA ALA A 128 -33.95 -5.92 -31.33
C ALA A 128 -34.65 -7.28 -31.29
N GLY A 129 -35.95 -7.38 -31.03
CA GLY A 129 -37.06 -6.44 -30.75
C GLY A 129 -38.19 -7.28 -30.13
N LYS A 130 -39.38 -6.84 -29.76
CA LYS A 130 -40.19 -5.68 -30.13
C LYS A 130 -41.43 -5.73 -29.23
N ASP A 131 -41.87 -4.55 -28.78
CA ASP A 131 -43.25 -4.09 -28.63
C ASP A 131 -44.31 -4.77 -27.72
N SER A 132 -45.03 -3.85 -27.06
CA SER A 132 -46.39 -3.93 -26.46
C SER A 132 -46.46 -4.48 -25.03
N LYS A 133 -47.10 -3.85 -24.03
CA LYS A 133 -48.26 -2.94 -24.03
C LYS A 133 -48.40 -2.25 -22.64
N ALA A 134 -48.78 -0.98 -22.65
CA ALA A 134 -49.71 -0.27 -21.76
C ALA A 134 -49.58 -0.29 -20.20
N SER A 135 -49.42 0.93 -19.64
CA SER A 135 -50.00 1.52 -18.40
C SER A 135 -51.43 1.03 -18.02
N PRO A 136 -51.99 1.29 -16.80
CA PRO A 136 -51.77 2.48 -15.96
C PRO A 136 -51.84 2.36 -14.41
N LYS A 137 -51.39 3.46 -13.77
CA LYS A 137 -51.83 4.14 -12.53
C LYS A 137 -52.93 3.47 -11.66
N SER A 138 -52.68 3.42 -10.34
CA SER A 138 -53.68 3.50 -9.26
C SER A 138 -52.99 4.10 -8.02
N ALA A 139 -53.30 5.36 -7.64
CA ALA A 139 -54.24 5.76 -6.56
C ALA A 139 -53.68 5.51 -5.14
N LYS A 140 -53.25 6.55 -4.42
CA LYS A 140 -54.02 7.38 -3.46
C LYS A 140 -54.42 6.67 -2.15
N HIS A 141 -54.16 7.40 -1.05
CA HIS A 141 -54.63 7.25 0.34
C HIS A 141 -53.74 6.33 1.20
N SER A 142 -53.31 6.71 2.42
CA SER A 142 -53.88 7.64 3.39
C SER A 142 -52.82 8.40 4.18
#